data_AF-A0A178AD77-F1
#
_entry.id   AF-A0A178AD77-F1
#
_cell.length_a   1.000
_cell.length_b   1.000
_cell.length_c   1.000
_cell.angle_alpha   90.00
_cell.angle_beta   90.00
_cell.angle_gamma   90.00
#
_symmetry.space_group_name_H-M   'P 1'
#
loop_
_entity.id
_entity.type
_entity.pdbx_description
1 polymer ?
#
loop_
_entity_poly.entity_id
_entity_poly.type
_entity_poly.pdbx_seq_one_letter_code
_entity_poly.pdbx_strand_id
1 'polypeptide(L)'
;DYQVHIRVGGPMQHVGTLHKFRLYWKMYHALQSVSEPRTGKSMLCDGNKWESEECIEWNQIDHIIYNALPHNTYASNANLRVQVNWAEIYENDHPGLRNEVYALIANADRLMTEDPPNCYEVNFPDSRRTTMCNVAKHILIAFPVTKDGVRVEARVNLLVEFNGASAEGAYDCTTSLQPIADLFRYTASPNIAKVLNQNKDDFKLYLSCQKESCFHVEEGEYQEGKPWKEPRNCDPLGQPWY
;
A
#
# COMPACT_ATOMS: atom_id res chain seq x y z
N ASP A 1 -11.12 22.12 3.75
CA ASP A 1 -9.86 21.39 3.97
C ASP A 1 -9.99 19.95 3.56
N TYR A 2 -9.26 19.56 2.51
CA TYR A 2 -9.19 18.16 2.11
C TYR A 2 -8.11 17.47 2.92
N GLN A 3 -8.42 16.35 3.55
CA GLN A 3 -7.44 15.58 4.30
C GLN A 3 -7.05 14.34 3.47
N VAL A 4 -5.78 14.00 3.49
CA VAL A 4 -5.28 12.74 2.91
C VAL A 4 -4.79 11.89 4.04
N HIS A 5 -5.35 10.70 4.18
CA HIS A 5 -4.95 9.75 5.21
C HIS A 5 -4.11 8.67 4.56
N ILE A 6 -2.87 8.53 5.00
CA ILE A 6 -2.01 7.40 4.68
C ILE A 6 -1.71 6.65 5.97
N ARG A 7 -1.91 5.34 5.98
CA ARG A 7 -1.56 4.47 7.10
C ARG A 7 -0.72 3.34 6.60
N VAL A 8 0.28 2.99 7.40
CA VAL A 8 1.19 1.88 7.13
C VAL A 8 1.30 1.06 8.41
N GLY A 9 1.36 -0.26 8.31
CA GLY A 9 1.54 -1.08 9.51
C GLY A 9 1.17 -2.55 9.40
N GLY A 10 0.79 -3.12 10.54
CA GLY A 10 0.69 -4.56 10.73
C GLY A 10 2.06 -5.25 10.93
N PRO A 11 2.08 -6.59 10.99
CA PRO A 11 3.32 -7.35 11.12
C PRO A 11 4.22 -7.16 9.89
N MET A 12 5.53 -7.30 10.06
CA MET A 12 6.48 -7.20 8.94
C MET A 12 6.21 -8.28 7.88
N GLN A 13 6.46 -7.94 6.62
CA GLN A 13 6.40 -8.87 5.49
C GLN A 13 7.72 -8.88 4.74
N HIS A 14 8.19 -10.08 4.42
CA HIS A 14 9.46 -10.25 3.75
C HIS A 14 9.31 -10.08 2.24
N VAL A 15 10.04 -9.13 1.65
CA VAL A 15 10.04 -8.91 0.19
C VAL A 15 11.32 -9.44 -0.47
N GLY A 16 12.23 -9.98 0.33
CA GLY A 16 13.46 -10.59 -0.17
C GLY A 16 14.30 -9.61 -0.95
N THR A 17 14.76 -10.04 -2.12
CA THR A 17 15.57 -9.19 -3.04
C THR A 17 14.74 -8.19 -3.85
N LEU A 18 13.43 -8.09 -3.62
CA LEU A 18 12.61 -7.02 -4.20
C LEU A 18 12.77 -5.77 -3.33
N HIS A 19 13.68 -4.90 -3.72
CA HIS A 19 13.89 -3.62 -3.05
C HIS A 19 14.00 -2.48 -4.06
N LYS A 20 13.78 -1.25 -3.58
CA LYS A 20 13.82 -0.02 -4.37
C LYS A 20 12.86 -0.11 -5.56
N PHE A 21 13.25 0.42 -6.72
CA PHE A 21 12.44 0.41 -7.93
C PHE A 21 12.00 -0.98 -8.41
N ARG A 22 12.71 -2.06 -8.03
CA ARG A 22 12.27 -3.41 -8.37
C ARG A 22 10.99 -3.78 -7.65
N LEU A 23 10.87 -3.40 -6.37
CA LEU A 23 9.62 -3.57 -5.61
C LEU A 23 8.53 -2.66 -6.15
N TYR A 24 8.86 -1.38 -6.40
CA TYR A 24 7.92 -0.41 -7.00
C TYR A 24 7.20 -0.98 -8.22
N TRP A 25 7.95 -1.44 -9.23
CA TRP A 25 7.34 -1.93 -10.46
C TRP A 25 6.51 -3.19 -10.24
N LYS A 26 6.99 -4.12 -9.40
CA LYS A 26 6.25 -5.34 -9.09
C LYS A 26 4.93 -5.03 -8.37
N MET A 27 4.96 -4.13 -7.38
CA MET A 27 3.77 -3.71 -6.65
C MET A 27 2.81 -2.93 -7.55
N TYR A 28 3.31 -1.97 -8.32
CA TYR A 28 2.49 -1.19 -9.26
C TYR A 28 1.79 -2.08 -10.29
N HIS A 29 2.51 -3.03 -10.91
CA HIS A 29 1.91 -3.96 -11.85
C HIS A 29 0.94 -4.95 -11.19
N ALA A 30 1.23 -5.41 -9.98
CA ALA A 30 0.32 -6.23 -9.21
C ALA A 30 -0.99 -5.46 -8.93
N LEU A 31 -0.90 -4.23 -8.44
CA LEU A 31 -2.04 -3.34 -8.19
C LEU A 31 -2.86 -3.04 -9.46
N GLN A 32 -2.22 -2.85 -10.61
CA GLN A 32 -2.90 -2.66 -11.89
C GLN A 32 -3.65 -3.90 -12.35
N SER A 33 -3.12 -5.09 -12.04
CA SER A 33 -3.75 -6.38 -12.36
C SER A 33 -4.89 -6.70 -11.38
N VAL A 34 -4.74 -6.29 -10.12
CA VAL A 34 -5.83 -6.31 -9.14
C VAL A 34 -6.86 -5.26 -9.56
N SER A 35 -8.15 -5.58 -9.47
CA SER A 35 -9.24 -4.75 -10.01
C SER A 35 -9.44 -4.87 -11.54
N GLU A 36 -8.78 -5.82 -12.20
CA GLU A 36 -9.19 -6.26 -13.54
C GLU A 36 -10.41 -7.21 -13.46
N PRO A 37 -11.34 -7.10 -14.42
CA PRO A 37 -12.42 -8.06 -14.56
C PRO A 37 -11.90 -9.39 -15.12
N ARG A 38 -12.15 -10.50 -14.43
CA ARG A 38 -11.80 -11.88 -14.79
C ARG A 38 -12.27 -12.28 -16.19
N THR A 39 -13.31 -11.65 -16.73
CA THR A 39 -13.89 -12.01 -18.04
C THR A 39 -13.35 -11.17 -19.20
N GLY A 40 -12.39 -10.26 -18.96
CA GLY A 40 -11.80 -9.42 -20.01
C GLY A 40 -12.77 -8.44 -20.69
N LYS A 41 -14.01 -8.32 -20.19
CA LYS A 41 -14.97 -7.29 -20.57
C LYS A 41 -14.52 -5.95 -19.97
N SER A 42 -14.74 -4.82 -20.62
CA SER A 42 -14.21 -3.50 -20.19
C SER A 42 -14.93 -2.88 -18.97
N MET A 43 -15.24 -3.67 -17.94
CA MET A 43 -15.77 -3.17 -16.67
C MET A 43 -14.62 -3.03 -15.68
N LEU A 44 -14.37 -1.80 -15.25
CA LEU A 44 -13.47 -1.55 -14.13
C LEU A 44 -14.17 -1.96 -12.83
N CYS A 45 -13.45 -2.65 -11.93
CA CYS A 45 -13.95 -3.11 -10.63
C CYS A 45 -14.10 -1.97 -9.60
N ASP A 46 -14.46 -0.76 -10.06
CA ASP A 46 -14.62 0.42 -9.21
C ASP A 46 -16.09 0.55 -8.78
N GLY A 47 -16.35 0.41 -7.48
CA GLY A 47 -17.62 0.77 -6.86
C GLY A 47 -18.69 -0.34 -6.77
N ASN A 48 -19.17 -0.51 -5.54
CA ASN A 48 -20.39 -1.14 -5.01
C ASN A 48 -20.72 -2.59 -5.33
N LYS A 49 -19.95 -3.29 -6.16
CA LYS A 49 -20.23 -4.70 -6.48
C LYS A 49 -18.97 -5.56 -6.55
N TRP A 50 -18.31 -5.74 -5.41
CA TRP A 50 -17.59 -7.00 -5.14
C TRP A 50 -18.55 -8.20 -5.05
N GLU A 51 -19.87 -7.96 -5.17
CA GLU A 51 -20.88 -9.01 -5.30
C GLU A 51 -20.81 -9.80 -6.62
N SER A 52 -20.01 -9.37 -7.61
CA SER A 52 -19.71 -10.24 -8.74
C SER A 52 -18.38 -10.94 -8.50
N GLU A 53 -18.37 -12.28 -8.60
CA GLU A 53 -17.18 -13.15 -8.65
C GLU A 53 -16.21 -12.81 -9.82
N GLU A 54 -16.39 -11.65 -10.44
CA GLU A 54 -15.78 -11.22 -11.69
C GLU A 54 -14.55 -10.35 -11.48
N CYS A 55 -14.17 -9.96 -10.26
CA CYS A 55 -12.99 -9.14 -10.02
C CYS A 55 -11.79 -9.94 -9.52
N ILE A 56 -10.58 -9.55 -9.95
CA ILE A 56 -9.33 -10.07 -9.40
C ILE A 56 -9.00 -9.26 -8.15
N GLU A 57 -9.19 -9.86 -6.97
CA GLU A 57 -8.92 -9.23 -5.67
C GLU A 57 -7.45 -9.27 -5.25
N TRP A 58 -6.69 -10.18 -5.87
CA TRP A 58 -5.30 -10.39 -5.52
C TRP A 58 -4.45 -10.79 -6.73
N ASN A 59 -3.17 -10.45 -6.66
CA ASN A 59 -2.15 -10.85 -7.60
C ASN A 59 -0.96 -11.45 -6.85
N GLN A 60 -0.21 -12.33 -7.50
CA GLN A 60 0.95 -12.99 -6.91
C GLN A 60 2.22 -12.51 -7.58
N ILE A 61 3.18 -12.05 -6.78
CA ILE A 61 4.55 -11.78 -7.22
C ILE A 61 5.38 -13.01 -6.89
N ASP A 62 5.68 -13.80 -7.91
CA ASP A 62 6.42 -15.06 -7.81
C ASP A 62 7.94 -14.86 -7.63
N HIS A 63 8.58 -15.96 -7.22
CA HIS A 63 10.03 -16.13 -7.18
C HIS A 63 10.73 -15.12 -6.26
N ILE A 64 10.19 -14.96 -5.06
CA ILE A 64 10.80 -14.14 -4.03
C ILE A 64 11.99 -14.90 -3.48
N ILE A 65 13.19 -14.36 -3.68
CA ILE A 65 14.42 -14.88 -3.09
C ILE A 65 14.51 -14.40 -1.65
N TYR A 66 14.64 -15.32 -0.70
CA TYR A 66 14.65 -15.06 0.74
C TYR A 66 15.65 -15.93 1.50
N ASN A 67 15.93 -15.55 2.74
CA ASN A 67 16.74 -16.31 3.69
C ASN A 67 15.84 -17.26 4.47
N ALA A 68 15.67 -18.48 3.95
CA ALA A 68 14.81 -19.50 4.58
C ALA A 68 15.37 -19.94 5.93
N LEU A 69 14.52 -20.56 6.75
CA LEU A 69 14.96 -21.30 7.92
C LEU A 69 15.59 -22.64 7.51
N PRO A 70 16.73 -23.05 8.11
CA PRO A 70 17.55 -22.32 9.08
C PRO A 70 18.40 -21.20 8.43
N HIS A 71 18.88 -20.21 9.21
CA HIS A 71 19.67 -19.06 8.73
C HIS A 71 20.71 -19.39 7.65
N ASN A 72 20.88 -18.45 6.71
CA ASN A 72 21.74 -18.52 5.53
C ASN A 72 21.33 -19.62 4.52
N THR A 73 20.05 -20.00 4.48
CA THR A 73 19.53 -20.94 3.49
C THR A 73 18.88 -20.18 2.33
N TYR A 74 19.45 -20.32 1.13
CA TYR A 74 18.89 -19.72 -0.07
C TYR A 74 17.59 -20.44 -0.46
N ALA A 75 16.51 -19.68 -0.66
CA ALA A 75 15.26 -20.19 -1.21
C ALA A 75 14.61 -19.17 -2.15
N SER A 76 13.84 -19.66 -3.12
CA SER A 76 13.15 -18.86 -4.15
C SER A 76 11.76 -19.39 -4.51
N ASN A 77 11.23 -20.32 -3.71
CA ASN A 77 9.94 -20.99 -3.90
C ASN A 77 8.77 -20.24 -3.24
N ALA A 78 9.01 -19.07 -2.68
CA ALA A 78 8.01 -18.25 -2.02
C ALA A 78 7.49 -17.15 -2.95
N ASN A 79 6.33 -16.60 -2.58
CA ASN A 79 5.67 -15.52 -3.30
C ASN A 79 5.18 -14.43 -2.33
N LEU A 80 4.91 -13.26 -2.89
CA LEU A 80 4.12 -12.22 -2.24
C LEU A 80 2.72 -12.24 -2.83
N ARG A 81 1.71 -12.39 -1.98
CA ARG A 81 0.32 -12.12 -2.34
C ARG A 81 0.05 -10.63 -2.10
N VAL A 82 -0.35 -9.93 -3.15
CA VAL A 82 -0.78 -8.53 -3.12
C VAL A 82 -2.30 -8.54 -3.26
N GLN A 83 -3.02 -8.18 -2.21
CA GLN A 83 -4.48 -8.19 -2.18
C GLN A 83 -5.00 -6.78 -1.90
N VAL A 84 -6.05 -6.37 -2.60
CA VAL A 84 -6.77 -5.13 -2.30
C VAL A 84 -8.07 -5.51 -1.62
N ASN A 85 -8.13 -5.33 -0.30
CA ASN A 85 -9.31 -5.67 0.51
C ASN A 85 -10.47 -4.69 0.30
N TRP A 86 -10.15 -3.48 -0.17
CA TRP A 86 -11.15 -2.49 -0.54
C TRP A 86 -10.55 -1.52 -1.55
N ALA A 87 -11.17 -1.40 -2.73
CA ALA A 87 -10.89 -0.37 -3.71
C ALA A 87 -12.19 0.42 -3.97
N GLU A 88 -12.19 1.70 -3.60
CA GLU A 88 -13.20 2.67 -4.00
C GLU A 88 -12.46 3.83 -4.66
N ILE A 89 -12.40 3.86 -5.98
CA ILE A 89 -11.71 4.90 -6.75
C ILE A 89 -12.68 5.41 -7.81
N TYR A 90 -13.00 6.69 -7.79
CA TYR A 90 -13.93 7.29 -8.75
C TYR A 90 -13.21 7.67 -10.07
N GLU A 91 -12.63 6.68 -10.75
CA GLU A 91 -11.86 6.87 -12.00
C GLU A 91 -12.68 7.48 -13.14
N ASN A 92 -13.98 7.18 -13.22
CA ASN A 92 -14.88 7.77 -14.22
C ASN A 92 -15.11 9.27 -14.01
N ASP A 93 -15.13 9.71 -12.75
CA ASP A 93 -15.28 11.12 -12.38
C ASP A 93 -13.92 11.84 -12.53
N HIS A 94 -12.82 11.11 -12.30
CA HIS A 94 -11.46 11.63 -12.26
C HIS A 94 -10.47 10.73 -13.03
N PRO A 95 -10.43 10.79 -14.37
CA PRO A 95 -9.53 9.95 -15.16
C PRO A 95 -8.05 10.13 -14.79
N GLY A 96 -7.37 9.02 -14.53
CA GLY A 96 -5.97 8.96 -14.08
C GLY A 96 -5.80 8.84 -12.56
N LEU A 97 -6.88 8.96 -11.77
CA LEU A 97 -6.80 8.93 -10.31
C LEU A 97 -6.25 7.61 -9.78
N ARG A 98 -6.68 6.49 -10.37
CA ARG A 98 -6.17 5.16 -10.02
C ARG A 98 -4.65 5.07 -10.16
N ASN A 99 -4.11 5.59 -11.27
CA ASN A 99 -2.67 5.52 -11.52
C ASN A 99 -1.89 6.27 -10.44
N GLU A 100 -2.35 7.45 -10.03
CA GLU A 100 -1.71 8.22 -8.98
C GLU A 100 -1.82 7.53 -7.60
N VAL A 101 -2.98 6.94 -7.29
CA VAL A 101 -3.19 6.17 -6.05
C VAL A 101 -2.26 4.95 -6.01
N TYR A 102 -2.21 4.16 -7.08
CA TYR A 102 -1.37 2.97 -7.15
C TYR A 102 0.12 3.30 -7.16
N ALA A 103 0.51 4.38 -7.84
CA ALA A 103 1.88 4.87 -7.81
C ALA A 103 2.30 5.33 -6.41
N LEU A 104 1.39 5.96 -5.65
CA LEU A 104 1.65 6.35 -4.27
C LEU A 104 1.84 5.13 -3.36
N ILE A 105 0.97 4.10 -3.45
CA ILE A 105 1.11 2.85 -2.70
C ILE A 105 2.44 2.16 -3.03
N ALA A 106 2.71 1.93 -4.32
CA ALA A 106 3.92 1.26 -4.77
C ALA A 106 5.20 2.03 -4.37
N ASN A 107 5.14 3.37 -4.33
CA ASN A 107 6.25 4.17 -3.83
C ASN A 107 6.39 4.10 -2.30
N ALA A 108 5.30 3.98 -1.54
CA ALA A 108 5.40 3.78 -0.09
C ALA A 108 6.16 2.48 0.21
N ASP A 109 5.82 1.37 -0.46
CA ASP A 109 6.59 0.11 -0.37
C ASP A 109 8.05 0.28 -0.80
N ARG A 110 8.31 1.00 -1.91
CA ARG A 110 9.67 1.32 -2.36
C ARG A 110 10.46 2.01 -1.26
N LEU A 111 9.89 3.06 -0.67
CA LEU A 111 10.55 3.88 0.35
C LEU A 111 10.84 3.09 1.62
N MET A 112 9.95 2.18 2.02
CA MET A 112 10.23 1.25 3.14
C MET A 112 11.50 0.43 2.88
N THR A 113 11.73 -0.02 1.65
CA THR A 113 12.95 -0.77 1.28
C THR A 113 14.17 0.08 0.96
N GLU A 114 14.04 1.41 0.94
CA GLU A 114 15.17 2.33 0.83
C GLU A 114 15.73 2.72 2.19
N ASP A 115 14.95 2.48 3.25
CA ASP A 115 15.34 2.72 4.62
C ASP A 115 16.22 1.57 5.15
N PRO A 116 17.50 1.82 5.48
CA PRO A 116 18.44 0.77 5.89
C PRO A 116 17.97 -0.13 7.05
N PRO A 117 17.29 0.34 8.11
CA PRO A 117 16.75 -0.50 9.18
C PRO A 117 15.76 -1.58 8.74
N ASN A 118 15.08 -1.38 7.60
CA ASN A 118 14.14 -2.35 7.05
C ASN A 118 14.83 -3.41 6.18
N CYS A 119 16.13 -3.27 5.97
CA CYS A 119 16.93 -4.14 5.13
C CYS A 119 18.09 -4.77 5.92
N TYR A 120 18.51 -5.93 5.46
CA TYR A 120 19.60 -6.68 6.06
C TYR A 120 20.37 -7.40 4.97
N GLU A 121 21.56 -7.87 5.32
CA GLU A 121 22.48 -8.47 4.36
C GLU A 121 22.71 -9.94 4.71
N VAL A 122 22.56 -10.81 3.72
CA VAL A 122 22.71 -12.25 3.88
C VAL A 122 23.87 -12.74 3.04
N ASN A 123 24.71 -13.59 3.62
CA ASN A 123 25.79 -14.26 2.91
C ASN A 123 25.40 -15.73 2.70
N PHE A 124 24.78 -16.02 1.55
CA PHE A 124 24.51 -17.40 1.19
C PHE A 124 25.81 -18.14 0.84
N PRO A 125 25.91 -19.45 1.16
CA PRO A 125 27.02 -20.27 0.71
C PRO A 125 27.23 -20.14 -0.80
N ASP A 126 28.49 -19.99 -1.22
CA ASP A 126 28.91 -19.88 -2.62
C ASP A 126 28.25 -18.73 -3.43
N SER A 127 27.71 -17.72 -2.73
CA SER A 127 27.07 -16.57 -3.34
C SER A 127 27.66 -15.25 -2.83
N ARG A 128 27.32 -14.17 -3.54
CA ARG A 128 27.61 -12.81 -3.08
C ARG A 128 26.68 -12.41 -1.94
N ARG A 129 27.18 -11.51 -1.10
CA ARG A 129 26.38 -10.76 -0.13
C ARG A 129 25.15 -10.16 -0.81
N THR A 130 23.97 -10.46 -0.26
CA THR A 130 22.68 -10.13 -0.87
C THR A 130 21.83 -9.34 0.10
N THR A 131 21.41 -8.15 -0.32
CA THR A 131 20.47 -7.31 0.42
C THR A 131 19.07 -7.89 0.34
N MET A 132 18.42 -7.99 1.49
CA MET A 132 17.02 -8.36 1.63
C MET A 132 16.29 -7.31 2.44
N CYS A 133 15.01 -7.09 2.15
CA CYS A 133 14.22 -6.09 2.84
C CYS A 133 12.88 -6.64 3.33
N ASN A 134 12.27 -5.89 4.23
CA ASN A 134 10.93 -6.12 4.73
C ASN A 134 10.10 -4.83 4.58
N VAL A 135 8.78 -5.00 4.51
CA VAL A 135 7.80 -3.92 4.41
C VAL A 135 6.64 -4.14 5.37
N ALA A 136 5.74 -3.18 5.46
CA ALA A 136 4.48 -3.33 6.19
C ALA A 136 3.56 -4.37 5.52
N LYS A 137 2.76 -5.09 6.33
CA LYS A 137 1.67 -5.93 5.80
C LYS A 137 0.55 -5.12 5.17
N HIS A 138 0.30 -3.91 5.68
CA HIS A 138 -0.82 -3.09 5.26
C HIS A 138 -0.42 -1.67 4.86
N ILE A 139 -1.08 -1.18 3.82
CA ILE A 139 -1.08 0.23 3.42
C ILE A 139 -2.52 0.64 3.15
N LEU A 140 -2.99 1.69 3.82
CA LEU A 140 -4.29 2.30 3.55
C LEU A 140 -4.10 3.73 3.08
N ILE A 141 -4.77 4.08 2.00
CA ILE A 141 -4.87 5.44 1.49
C ILE A 141 -6.34 5.81 1.40
N ALA A 142 -6.71 6.98 1.92
CA ALA A 142 -8.04 7.55 1.76
C ALA A 142 -7.97 9.07 1.52
N PHE A 143 -8.63 9.55 0.46
CA PHE A 143 -8.77 10.97 0.20
C PHE A 143 -9.91 11.30 -0.80
N PRO A 144 -10.36 12.57 -0.82
CA PRO A 144 -10.23 13.49 0.30
C PRO A 144 -11.13 13.02 1.45
N VAL A 145 -10.59 13.07 2.66
CA VAL A 145 -11.35 12.95 3.90
C VAL A 145 -11.73 14.37 4.32
N THR A 146 -13.03 14.66 4.38
CA THR A 146 -13.53 15.97 4.81
C THR A 146 -14.33 15.84 6.10
N LYS A 147 -14.31 16.88 6.92
CA LYS A 147 -15.11 16.92 8.17
C LYS A 147 -16.62 17.01 7.91
N ASP A 148 -17.00 17.59 6.77
CA ASP A 148 -18.40 17.86 6.41
C ASP A 148 -19.12 16.65 5.80
N GLY A 149 -18.42 15.51 5.72
CA GLY A 149 -19.01 14.28 5.22
C GLY A 149 -19.18 14.23 3.70
N VAL A 150 -18.25 14.82 2.96
CA VAL A 150 -18.15 14.58 1.52
C VAL A 150 -17.67 13.14 1.27
N ARG A 151 -18.14 12.55 0.18
CA ARG A 151 -17.68 11.29 -0.39
C ARG A 151 -16.15 11.27 -0.50
N VAL A 152 -15.53 10.13 -0.22
CA VAL A 152 -14.11 9.89 -0.55
C VAL A 152 -13.96 9.66 -2.05
N GLU A 153 -12.96 10.26 -2.70
CA GLU A 153 -12.73 10.07 -4.15
C GLU A 153 -11.84 8.85 -4.43
N ALA A 154 -10.99 8.49 -3.47
CA ALA A 154 -10.16 7.31 -3.49
C ALA A 154 -10.01 6.73 -2.09
N ARG A 155 -10.21 5.43 -1.95
CA ARG A 155 -9.86 4.61 -0.80
C ARG A 155 -9.32 3.28 -1.27
N VAL A 156 -8.10 2.95 -0.86
CA VAL A 156 -7.48 1.66 -1.12
C VAL A 156 -6.91 1.09 0.17
N ASN A 157 -7.24 -0.16 0.47
CA ASN A 157 -6.63 -0.92 1.56
C ASN A 157 -5.86 -2.12 0.99
N LEU A 158 -4.55 -1.98 0.94
CA LEU A 158 -3.62 -3.01 0.49
C LEU A 158 -3.27 -3.96 1.64
N LEU A 159 -3.26 -5.24 1.33
CA LEU A 159 -2.68 -6.33 2.11
C LEU A 159 -1.55 -6.98 1.29
N VAL A 160 -0.38 -7.11 1.89
CA VAL A 160 0.77 -7.85 1.35
C VAL A 160 1.03 -9.04 2.24
N GLU A 161 1.12 -10.25 1.70
CA GLU A 161 1.42 -11.46 2.48
C GLU A 161 2.54 -12.26 1.85
N PHE A 162 3.59 -12.54 2.63
CA PHE A 162 4.66 -13.44 2.26
C PHE A 162 4.35 -14.86 2.77
N ASN A 163 4.42 -15.86 1.88
CA ASN A 163 4.10 -17.25 2.25
C ASN A 163 5.32 -18.10 2.66
N GLY A 164 6.53 -17.56 2.61
CA GLY A 164 7.75 -18.28 2.98
C GLY A 164 8.08 -18.17 4.47
N ALA A 165 8.91 -19.10 4.95
CA ALA A 165 9.44 -19.06 6.32
C ALA A 165 10.83 -18.42 6.35
N SER A 166 10.90 -17.12 6.66
CA SER A 166 12.17 -16.38 6.76
C SER A 166 12.82 -16.52 8.14
N ALA A 167 14.15 -16.57 8.17
CA ALA A 167 14.94 -16.61 9.40
C ALA A 167 15.18 -15.23 10.03
N GLU A 168 15.02 -14.15 9.27
CA GLU A 168 15.43 -12.80 9.67
C GLU A 168 14.50 -11.73 9.14
N GLY A 169 14.54 -10.58 9.81
CA GLY A 169 13.93 -9.35 9.35
C GLY A 169 13.51 -8.46 10.51
N ALA A 170 13.44 -7.17 10.22
CA ALA A 170 12.75 -6.19 11.02
C ALA A 170 12.07 -5.20 10.07
N TYR A 171 11.00 -4.59 10.54
CA TYR A 171 10.36 -3.46 9.89
C TYR A 171 10.14 -2.38 10.94
N ASP A 172 10.73 -1.21 10.72
CA ASP A 172 10.48 0.02 11.46
C ASP A 172 9.61 0.93 10.60
N CYS A 173 8.36 1.07 11.04
CA CYS A 173 7.41 1.94 10.39
C CYS A 173 7.75 3.43 10.57
N THR A 174 8.30 3.80 11.72
CA THR A 174 8.44 5.20 12.14
C THR A 174 9.44 5.95 11.25
N THR A 175 10.53 5.29 10.89
CA THR A 175 11.59 5.81 10.01
C THR A 175 11.12 5.94 8.57
N SER A 176 10.11 5.17 8.15
CA SER A 176 9.53 5.23 6.80
C SER A 176 8.55 6.40 6.60
N LEU A 177 8.07 7.04 7.66
CA LEU A 177 7.01 8.06 7.56
C LEU A 177 7.50 9.35 6.87
N GLN A 178 8.66 9.89 7.25
CA GLN A 178 9.15 11.15 6.68
C GLN A 178 9.38 11.05 5.16
N PRO A 179 10.05 10.01 4.62
CA PRO A 179 10.19 9.86 3.17
C PRO A 179 8.85 9.75 2.43
N ILE A 180 7.85 9.09 3.02
CA ILE A 180 6.49 9.00 2.45
C ILE A 180 5.81 10.36 2.45
N ALA A 181 5.94 11.13 3.54
CA ALA A 181 5.41 12.49 3.62
C ALA A 181 6.04 13.41 2.57
N ASP A 182 7.37 13.34 2.40
CA ASP A 182 8.09 14.12 1.39
C ASP A 182 7.66 13.76 -0.03
N LEU A 183 7.57 12.46 -0.35
CA LEU A 183 7.05 11.99 -1.64
C LEU A 183 5.63 12.52 -1.89
N PHE A 184 4.76 12.44 -0.89
CA PHE A 184 3.40 12.93 -1.01
C PHE A 184 3.41 14.43 -1.32
N ARG A 185 4.15 15.23 -0.54
CA ARG A 185 4.20 16.69 -0.69
C ARG A 185 4.74 17.13 -2.04
N TYR A 186 5.85 16.54 -2.47
CA TYR A 186 6.60 17.02 -3.63
C TYR A 186 6.22 16.34 -4.94
N THR A 187 5.55 15.19 -4.88
CA THR A 187 5.21 14.40 -6.08
C THR A 187 3.73 14.04 -6.14
N ALA A 188 3.21 13.30 -5.16
CA ALA A 188 1.86 12.73 -5.29
C ALA A 188 0.75 13.79 -5.17
N SER A 189 0.84 14.71 -4.21
CA SER A 189 -0.16 15.79 -4.02
C SER A 189 -0.30 16.67 -5.26
N PRO A 190 0.78 17.20 -5.88
CA PRO A 190 0.66 17.92 -7.15
C PRO A 190 -0.06 17.15 -8.26
N ASN A 191 0.21 15.85 -8.40
CA ASN A 191 -0.40 15.02 -9.45
C ASN A 191 -1.87 14.72 -9.15
N ILE A 192 -2.18 14.31 -7.92
CA ILE A 192 -3.54 14.05 -7.46
C ILE A 192 -4.39 15.32 -7.57
N ALA A 193 -3.88 16.47 -7.14
CA ALA A 193 -4.55 17.75 -7.24
C ALA A 193 -4.89 18.11 -8.70
N LYS A 194 -3.98 17.83 -9.63
CA LYS A 194 -4.21 18.03 -11.06
C LYS A 194 -5.35 17.14 -11.58
N VAL A 195 -5.37 15.87 -11.20
CA VAL A 195 -6.42 14.91 -11.59
C VAL A 195 -7.78 15.32 -11.02
N LEU A 196 -7.81 15.78 -9.78
CA LEU A 196 -9.03 16.24 -9.10
C LEU A 196 -9.45 17.66 -9.48
N ASN A 197 -8.65 18.39 -10.27
CA ASN A 197 -8.83 19.81 -10.56
C ASN A 197 -8.96 20.68 -9.29
N GLN A 198 -8.10 20.43 -8.30
CA GLN A 198 -8.02 21.11 -7.01
C GLN A 198 -6.65 21.76 -6.81
N ASN A 199 -6.51 22.63 -5.80
CA ASN A 199 -5.20 23.16 -5.43
C ASN A 199 -4.47 22.13 -4.56
N LYS A 200 -3.19 21.85 -4.87
CA LYS A 200 -2.34 20.93 -4.11
C LYS A 200 -2.17 21.33 -2.64
N ASP A 201 -2.27 22.63 -2.35
CA ASP A 201 -2.07 23.16 -1.00
C ASP A 201 -3.34 22.98 -0.12
N ASP A 202 -4.46 22.56 -0.72
CA ASP A 202 -5.69 22.25 0.02
C ASP A 202 -5.65 20.87 0.69
N PHE A 203 -4.69 20.02 0.32
CA PHE A 203 -4.51 18.67 0.85
C PHE A 203 -3.63 18.67 2.10
N LYS A 204 -4.22 18.38 3.25
CA LYS A 204 -3.52 18.18 4.52
C LYS A 204 -3.22 16.70 4.72
N LEU A 205 -1.94 16.34 4.78
CA LEU A 205 -1.50 14.97 4.98
C LEU A 205 -1.60 14.57 6.46
N TYR A 206 -2.25 13.44 6.72
CA TYR A 206 -2.22 12.71 7.98
C TYR A 206 -1.62 11.34 7.69
N LEU A 207 -0.44 11.10 8.25
CA LEU A 207 0.35 9.90 8.03
C LEU A 207 0.69 9.26 9.38
N SER A 208 0.50 7.95 9.51
CA SER A 208 0.72 7.25 10.78
C SER A 208 1.09 5.77 10.63
N CYS A 209 1.80 5.26 11.62
CA CYS A 209 1.97 3.84 11.86
C CYS A 209 0.75 3.30 12.60
N GLN A 210 0.20 2.17 12.17
CA GLN A 210 -1.01 1.61 12.76
C GLN A 210 -0.88 0.11 13.07
N LYS A 211 -1.65 -0.36 14.05
CA LYS A 211 -1.76 -1.79 14.36
C LYS A 211 -2.59 -2.49 13.29
N GLU A 212 -2.40 -3.81 13.14
CA GLU A 212 -3.14 -4.62 12.15
C GLU A 212 -4.66 -4.44 12.27
N SER A 213 -5.19 -4.38 13.50
CA SER A 213 -6.61 -4.14 13.80
C SER A 213 -7.21 -2.91 13.10
N CYS A 214 -6.38 -1.91 12.75
CA CYS A 214 -6.80 -0.67 12.09
C CYS A 214 -7.03 -0.77 10.59
N PHE A 215 -6.76 -1.93 10.00
CA PHE A 215 -6.95 -2.20 8.58
C PHE A 215 -8.10 -3.19 8.32
N HIS A 216 -8.80 -3.66 9.36
CA HIS A 216 -9.94 -4.56 9.20
C HIS A 216 -11.17 -3.79 8.73
N VAL A 217 -11.64 -4.14 7.54
CA VAL A 217 -12.73 -3.41 6.88
C VAL A 217 -14.12 -3.93 7.33
N GLU A 218 -14.15 -5.09 7.98
CA GLU A 218 -15.34 -5.90 8.23
C GLU A 218 -16.24 -5.42 9.38
N GLU A 219 -15.78 -4.51 10.26
CA GLU A 219 -16.58 -4.06 11.43
C GLU A 219 -17.65 -3.01 11.08
N GLY A 220 -18.03 -2.86 9.80
CA GLY A 220 -19.11 -1.97 9.36
C GLY A 220 -18.80 -0.47 9.49
N GLU A 221 -17.55 -0.11 9.78
CA GLU A 221 -17.11 1.28 9.91
C GLU A 221 -16.78 1.92 8.56
N TYR A 222 -16.53 1.10 7.53
CA TYR A 222 -16.27 1.53 6.17
C TYR A 222 -17.47 1.23 5.28
N GLN A 223 -18.19 2.28 4.90
CA GLN A 223 -19.31 2.20 3.97
C GLN A 223 -18.94 2.93 2.69
N GLU A 224 -19.29 2.37 1.53
CA GLU A 224 -19.07 3.01 0.24
C GLU A 224 -19.97 4.25 0.07
N GLY A 225 -19.46 5.27 -0.61
CA GLY A 225 -20.21 6.50 -0.87
C GLY A 225 -20.54 7.29 0.40
N LYS A 226 -19.99 6.87 1.54
CA LYS A 226 -20.13 7.53 2.83
C LYS A 226 -18.84 8.26 3.19
N PRO A 227 -18.94 9.24 4.10
CA PRO A 227 -17.77 9.88 4.68
C PRO A 227 -16.79 8.88 5.27
N TRP A 228 -15.50 9.23 5.23
CA TRP A 228 -14.52 8.53 6.03
C TRP A 228 -14.84 8.60 7.51
N LYS A 229 -14.84 7.45 8.16
CA LYS A 229 -14.94 7.33 9.61
C LYS A 229 -13.69 6.63 10.14
N GLU A 230 -13.09 7.25 11.13
CA GLU A 230 -11.93 6.71 11.83
C GLU A 230 -12.30 5.41 12.55
N PRO A 231 -11.54 4.32 12.36
CA PRO A 231 -11.82 3.10 13.10
C PRO A 231 -11.58 3.26 14.59
N ARG A 232 -12.36 2.56 15.41
CA ARG A 232 -12.19 2.61 16.86
C ARG A 232 -10.81 2.10 17.27
N ASN A 233 -10.20 2.78 18.25
CA ASN A 233 -8.90 2.43 18.83
C ASN A 233 -7.69 2.52 17.88
N CYS A 234 -7.86 3.13 16.71
CA CYS A 234 -6.75 3.54 15.87
C CYS A 234 -6.25 4.90 16.29
N ASP A 235 -4.95 5.16 16.10
CA ASP A 235 -4.37 6.41 16.59
C ASP A 235 -5.15 7.59 16.00
N PRO A 236 -5.71 8.48 16.84
CA PRO A 236 -6.36 9.67 16.34
C PRO A 236 -5.31 10.43 15.55
N LEU A 237 -5.68 10.88 14.35
CA LEU A 237 -4.82 11.35 13.24
C LEU A 237 -3.67 12.32 13.62
N GLY A 238 -3.60 12.80 14.85
CA GLY A 238 -2.50 13.59 15.36
C GLY A 238 -2.52 14.98 14.75
N GLN A 239 -1.35 15.58 14.60
CA GLN A 239 -1.16 16.79 13.83
C GLN A 239 -0.87 16.45 12.37
N PRO A 240 -1.30 17.27 11.40
CA PRO A 240 -0.94 17.06 10.01
C PRO A 240 0.58 17.18 9.81
N TRP A 241 1.08 16.46 8.82
CA TRP A 241 2.48 16.56 8.38
C TRP A 241 2.65 17.82 7.53
N TYR A 242 3.63 18.66 7.87
CA TYR A 242 3.87 19.98 7.26
C TYR A 242 5.06 20.01 6.32
#